data_AF-A0A6V7USV0-F1
#
_entry.id   AF-A0A6V7USV0-F1
#
_cell.length_a   1.000
_cell.length_b   1.000
_cell.length_c   1.000
_cell.angle_alpha   90.00
_cell.angle_beta   90.00
_cell.angle_gamma   90.00
#
_symmetry.space_group_name_H-M   'P 1'
#
loop_
_entity.id
_entity.type
_entity.pdbx_description
1 polymer ?
#
loop_
_entity_poly.entity_id
_entity_poly.type
_entity_poly.pdbx_seq_one_letter_code
_entity_poly.pdbx_strand_id
1 'polypeptide(L)'
;MPDPEFSLKFQPKYGDYDNPRRFELGHGHLATAFLHPHQQGFYLTNSVPQLDQVNGGHWRVIEEYISCLTKQVEETFIYTGPLFLPNEKTNLMEFQVLGSKEIFVPTHLFKIVILKISDKDGWKYWLESYVITNTNLDELFDEKTEKTDRTL
;
A
#
# COMPACT_ATOMS: atom_id res chain seq x y z
N MET A 1 -14.12 7.77 -4.03
CA MET A 1 -15.25 8.68 -3.71
C MET A 1 -15.37 8.85 -2.22
N PRO A 2 -16.08 9.88 -1.72
CA PRO A 2 -16.32 10.00 -0.29
C PRO A 2 -17.06 8.80 0.30
N ASP A 3 -16.67 8.44 1.52
CA ASP A 3 -17.36 7.47 2.35
C ASP A 3 -18.57 8.15 3.01
N PRO A 4 -19.81 7.69 2.75
CA PRO A 4 -21.00 8.32 3.31
C PRO A 4 -21.14 8.14 4.83
N GLU A 5 -20.43 7.18 5.43
CA GLU A 5 -20.51 6.89 6.87
C GLU A 5 -19.45 7.68 7.68
N PHE A 6 -18.49 8.31 7.01
CA PHE A 6 -17.41 9.04 7.66
C PHE A 6 -17.61 10.57 7.58
N SER A 7 -17.15 11.28 8.61
CA SER A 7 -17.32 12.74 8.67
C SER A 7 -16.54 13.43 7.55
N LEU A 8 -17.24 14.24 6.74
CA LEU A 8 -16.64 15.09 5.71
C LEU A 8 -15.57 16.07 6.24
N LYS A 9 -15.56 16.33 7.56
CA LYS A 9 -14.54 17.16 8.19
C LYS A 9 -13.15 16.53 8.11
N PHE A 10 -13.08 15.22 8.33
CA PHE A 10 -11.82 14.47 8.46
C PHE A 10 -11.49 13.65 7.21
N GLN A 11 -12.43 13.54 6.28
CA GLN A 11 -12.20 12.76 5.09
C GLN A 11 -11.48 13.55 3.99
N PRO A 12 -10.57 12.91 3.23
CA PRO A 12 -10.09 13.43 1.95
C PRO A 12 -11.21 13.67 0.93
N LYS A 13 -10.95 14.59 0.00
CA LYS A 13 -11.68 14.80 -1.25
C LYS A 13 -10.74 14.52 -2.43
N TYR A 14 -11.30 14.29 -3.62
CA TYR A 14 -10.49 14.11 -4.84
C TYR A 14 -9.51 15.28 -5.08
N GLY A 15 -9.96 16.52 -4.86
CA GLY A 15 -9.10 17.70 -4.99
C GLY A 15 -7.94 17.76 -3.98
N ASP A 16 -7.95 16.97 -2.91
CA ASP A 16 -6.81 16.89 -1.99
C ASP A 16 -5.67 16.01 -2.51
N TYR A 17 -5.95 15.14 -3.50
CA TYR A 17 -4.95 14.38 -4.25
C TYR A 17 -4.45 15.16 -5.48
N ASP A 18 -5.08 16.30 -5.82
CA ASP A 18 -4.67 17.16 -6.93
C ASP A 18 -3.46 18.03 -6.52
N ASN A 19 -2.25 17.52 -6.78
CA ASN A 19 -0.99 18.25 -6.69
C ASN A 19 -0.41 18.43 -8.11
N PRO A 20 0.41 19.44 -8.43
CA PRO A 20 1.17 19.48 -9.69
C PRO A 20 1.98 18.20 -9.99
N ARG A 21 2.34 17.38 -8.98
CA ARG A 21 2.92 16.03 -9.15
C ARG A 21 1.90 14.89 -9.27
N ARG A 22 0.60 15.19 -9.44
CA ARG A 22 -0.49 14.20 -9.57
C ARG A 22 -0.22 13.16 -10.65
N PHE A 23 0.56 13.48 -11.67
CA PHE A 23 0.86 12.57 -12.77
C PHE A 23 1.54 11.27 -12.33
N GLU A 24 2.02 11.19 -11.10
CA GLU A 24 2.70 9.99 -10.57
C GLU A 24 1.94 9.31 -9.42
N LEU A 25 1.01 9.99 -8.72
CA LEU A 25 0.33 9.47 -7.54
C LEU A 25 -1.16 9.24 -7.78
N GLY A 26 -1.57 7.97 -7.71
CA GLY A 26 -2.96 7.52 -7.78
C GLY A 26 -3.59 7.28 -6.40
N HIS A 27 -4.84 6.80 -6.44
CA HIS A 27 -5.59 6.36 -5.26
C HIS A 27 -5.35 4.86 -5.06
N GLY A 28 -4.37 4.50 -4.24
CA GLY A 28 -4.03 3.11 -3.93
C GLY A 28 -5.02 2.50 -2.96
N HIS A 29 -5.83 1.54 -3.42
CA HIS A 29 -6.80 0.84 -2.56
C HIS A 29 -6.08 -0.13 -1.61
N LEU A 30 -6.43 -0.10 -0.31
CA LEU A 30 -5.84 -0.99 0.69
C LEU A 30 -6.56 -2.35 0.73
N ALA A 31 -7.88 -2.33 0.86
CA ALA A 31 -8.73 -3.47 0.53
C ALA A 31 -8.91 -3.52 -0.99
N THR A 32 -8.23 -4.46 -1.63
CA THR A 32 -8.16 -4.54 -3.10
C THR A 32 -9.49 -4.92 -3.73
N ALA A 33 -9.77 -4.33 -4.90
CA ALA A 33 -10.93 -4.67 -5.71
C ALA A 33 -10.89 -6.12 -6.24
N PHE A 34 -9.71 -6.78 -6.27
CA PHE A 34 -9.61 -8.20 -6.63
C PHE A 34 -10.34 -9.13 -5.64
N LEU A 35 -10.50 -8.70 -4.39
CA LEU A 35 -11.17 -9.46 -3.33
C LEU A 35 -12.52 -8.85 -2.95
N HIS A 36 -12.63 -7.52 -3.01
CA HIS A 36 -13.84 -6.78 -2.67
C HIS A 36 -14.19 -5.78 -3.77
N PRO A 37 -14.75 -6.22 -4.92
CA PRO A 37 -15.06 -5.36 -6.07
C PRO A 37 -16.27 -4.44 -5.85
N HIS A 38 -16.73 -4.28 -4.61
CA HIS A 38 -17.88 -3.46 -4.25
C HIS A 38 -17.51 -1.98 -4.19
N GLN A 39 -18.51 -1.12 -4.34
CA GLN A 39 -18.35 0.34 -4.32
C GLN A 39 -17.61 0.86 -3.07
N GLN A 40 -17.80 0.21 -1.91
CA GLN A 40 -17.12 0.54 -0.66
C GLN A 40 -15.59 0.44 -0.76
N GLY A 41 -15.07 -0.47 -1.58
CA GLY A 41 -13.63 -0.59 -1.84
C GLY A 41 -13.03 0.63 -2.53
N PHE A 42 -13.86 1.43 -3.21
CA PHE A 42 -13.45 2.66 -3.91
C PHE A 42 -13.66 3.93 -3.07
N TYR A 43 -13.96 3.79 -1.78
CA TYR A 43 -14.02 4.92 -0.86
C TYR A 43 -12.62 5.44 -0.55
N LEU A 44 -12.49 6.76 -0.38
CA LEU A 44 -11.21 7.38 -0.06
C LEU A 44 -10.70 7.01 1.35
N THR A 45 -11.60 6.55 2.23
CA THR A 45 -11.25 5.95 3.53
C THR A 45 -10.49 4.62 3.40
N ASN A 46 -10.60 3.96 2.25
CA ASN A 46 -9.84 2.75 1.88
C ASN A 46 -8.64 3.07 0.97
N SER A 47 -8.27 4.34 0.79
CA SER A 47 -7.27 4.75 -0.19
C SER A 47 -6.12 5.54 0.43
N VAL A 48 -4.91 5.32 -0.06
CA VAL A 48 -3.73 6.13 0.24
C VAL A 48 -3.11 6.68 -1.03
N PRO A 49 -2.36 7.80 -0.99
CA PRO A 49 -1.57 8.22 -2.13
C PRO A 49 -0.52 7.15 -2.46
N GLN A 50 -0.55 6.61 -3.67
CA GLN A 50 0.36 5.55 -4.08
C GLN A 50 0.92 5.86 -5.46
N LEU A 51 2.22 5.63 -5.65
CA LEU A 51 2.82 5.82 -6.98
C LEU A 51 2.18 4.86 -7.99
N ASP A 52 1.80 5.37 -9.16
CA ASP A 52 1.09 4.60 -10.19
C ASP A 52 1.91 3.40 -10.66
N GLN A 53 3.24 3.54 -10.75
CA GLN A 53 4.14 2.42 -11.07
C GLN A 53 4.17 1.35 -9.98
N VAL A 54 4.04 1.75 -8.70
CA VAL A 54 3.99 0.82 -7.57
C VAL A 54 2.63 0.13 -7.55
N ASN A 55 1.54 0.91 -7.64
CA ASN A 55 0.16 0.45 -7.64
C ASN A 55 -0.13 -0.51 -8.80
N GLY A 56 0.23 -0.12 -10.02
CA GLY A 56 0.05 -0.93 -11.23
C GLY A 56 1.12 -2.00 -11.44
N GLY A 57 2.23 -1.95 -10.70
CA GLY A 57 3.36 -2.87 -10.81
C GLY A 57 3.41 -3.86 -9.64
N HIS A 58 4.47 -3.77 -8.83
CA HIS A 58 4.78 -4.78 -7.80
C HIS A 58 3.68 -4.96 -6.76
N TRP A 59 2.97 -3.89 -6.37
CA TRP A 59 1.87 -4.00 -5.42
C TRP A 59 0.73 -4.84 -5.98
N ARG A 60 0.32 -4.56 -7.21
CA ARG A 60 -0.68 -5.37 -7.93
C ARG A 60 -0.28 -6.83 -8.03
N VAL A 61 0.99 -7.14 -8.31
CA VAL A 61 1.47 -8.54 -8.38
C VAL A 61 1.26 -9.25 -7.04
N ILE A 62 1.55 -8.59 -5.92
CA ILE A 62 1.29 -9.12 -4.56
C ILE A 62 -0.21 -9.34 -4.36
N GLU A 63 -1.06 -8.39 -4.76
CA GLU A 63 -2.52 -8.51 -4.65
C GLU A 63 -3.09 -9.66 -5.48
N GLU A 64 -2.62 -9.84 -6.71
CA GLU A 64 -3.03 -10.93 -7.61
C GLU A 64 -2.60 -12.29 -7.03
N TYR A 65 -1.37 -12.39 -6.50
CA TYR A 65 -0.89 -13.59 -5.82
C TYR A 65 -1.76 -13.94 -4.60
N ILE A 66 -2.04 -12.96 -3.73
CA ILE A 66 -2.89 -13.17 -2.55
C ILE A 66 -4.31 -13.55 -2.95
N SER A 67 -4.86 -12.94 -4.01
CA SER A 67 -6.15 -13.34 -4.57
C SER A 67 -6.16 -14.81 -4.99
N CYS A 68 -5.08 -15.31 -5.61
CA CYS A 68 -4.94 -16.73 -5.94
C CYS A 68 -4.82 -17.64 -4.70
N LEU A 69 -4.15 -17.19 -3.63
CA LEU A 69 -4.08 -17.95 -2.37
C LEU A 69 -5.45 -18.09 -1.70
N THR A 70 -6.24 -16.99 -1.68
CA THR A 70 -7.56 -17.00 -1.01
C THR A 70 -8.55 -18.00 -1.61
N LYS A 71 -8.36 -18.39 -2.88
CA LYS A 71 -9.19 -19.39 -3.57
C LYS A 71 -8.88 -20.83 -3.15
N GLN A 72 -7.77 -21.06 -2.44
CA GLN A 72 -7.28 -22.39 -2.08
C GLN A 72 -7.54 -22.75 -0.61
N VAL A 73 -8.04 -21.79 0.19
CA VAL A 73 -8.24 -21.93 1.63
C VAL A 73 -9.64 -21.50 2.01
N GLU A 74 -10.13 -21.96 3.16
CA GLU A 74 -11.50 -21.62 3.59
C GLU A 74 -11.63 -20.19 4.08
N GLU A 75 -10.62 -19.71 4.80
CA GLU A 75 -10.66 -18.43 5.48
C GLU A 75 -9.31 -17.73 5.35
N THR A 76 -9.34 -16.45 5.02
CA THR A 76 -8.15 -15.62 4.91
C THR A 76 -8.39 -14.30 5.62
N PHE A 77 -7.43 -13.87 6.43
CA PHE A 77 -7.41 -12.54 7.02
C PHE A 77 -6.29 -11.73 6.39
N ILE A 78 -6.61 -10.53 5.91
CA ILE A 78 -5.64 -9.66 5.23
C ILE A 78 -5.67 -8.31 5.93
N TYR A 79 -4.52 -7.91 6.45
CA TYR A 79 -4.29 -6.59 6.98
C TYR A 79 -3.42 -5.82 5.99
N THR A 80 -3.79 -4.58 5.72
CA THR A 80 -3.11 -3.76 4.72
C THR A 80 -3.09 -2.33 5.20
N GLY A 81 -1.98 -1.64 5.01
CA GLY A 81 -1.91 -0.25 5.42
C GLY A 81 -0.62 0.46 5.03
N PRO A 82 -0.60 1.78 5.26
CA PRO A 82 0.58 2.61 5.10
C PRO A 82 1.59 2.40 6.24
N LEU A 83 2.86 2.62 5.93
CA LEU A 83 3.95 2.79 6.89
C LEU A 83 4.69 4.09 6.59
N PHE A 84 5.15 4.73 7.66
CA PHE A 84 6.01 5.90 7.64
C PHE A 84 7.29 5.54 8.39
N LEU A 85 8.27 5.03 7.64
CA LEU A 85 9.54 4.58 8.18
C LEU A 85 10.57 5.72 8.19
N PRO A 86 11.44 5.80 9.21
CA PRO A 86 12.52 6.78 9.25
C PRO A 86 13.53 6.50 8.14
N ASN A 87 14.11 7.57 7.59
CA ASN A 87 15.27 7.48 6.72
C ASN A 87 16.48 6.97 7.52
N GLU A 88 17.14 5.93 7.04
CA GLU A 88 18.27 5.30 7.75
C GLU A 88 19.46 6.23 7.98
N LYS A 89 19.66 7.22 7.10
CA LYS A 89 20.80 8.16 7.18
C LYS A 89 20.52 9.28 8.18
N THR A 90 19.31 9.82 8.20
CA THR A 90 18.95 10.99 9.02
C THR A 90 18.31 10.59 10.35
N ASN A 91 17.81 9.35 10.48
CA ASN A 91 16.92 8.90 11.56
C ASN A 91 15.66 9.77 11.73
N LEU A 92 15.27 10.50 10.69
CA LEU A 92 14.06 11.31 10.66
C LEU A 92 13.00 10.64 9.79
N MET A 93 11.74 10.80 10.17
CA MET A 93 10.60 10.36 9.38
C MET A 93 10.22 11.48 8.41
N GLU A 94 10.53 11.30 7.13
CA GLU A 94 10.30 12.28 6.06
C GLU A 94 9.29 11.72 5.06
N PHE A 95 8.25 12.50 4.74
CA PHE A 95 7.22 12.11 3.79
C PHE A 95 6.53 13.32 3.18
N GLN A 96 5.95 13.14 1.99
CA GLN A 96 5.20 14.19 1.31
C GLN A 96 3.79 14.34 1.93
N VAL A 97 3.29 15.57 1.95
CA VAL A 97 1.92 15.90 2.35
C VAL A 97 1.19 16.57 1.18
N LEU A 98 -0.05 16.17 0.92
CA LEU A 98 -0.85 16.62 -0.22
C LEU A 98 -2.08 17.41 0.22
N GLY A 99 -2.48 18.36 -0.64
CA GLY A 99 -3.78 19.01 -0.58
C GLY A 99 -4.02 19.85 0.68
N SER A 100 -5.25 20.37 0.77
CA SER A 100 -5.69 21.21 1.89
C SER A 100 -5.99 20.41 3.16
N LYS A 101 -6.17 19.10 3.02
CA LYS A 101 -6.47 18.15 4.10
C LYS A 101 -5.24 17.44 4.66
N GLU A 102 -4.04 17.85 4.22
CA GLU A 102 -2.78 17.31 4.69
C GLU A 102 -2.72 15.78 4.57
N ILE A 103 -3.01 15.26 3.37
CA ILE A 103 -3.00 13.82 3.12
C ILE A 103 -1.56 13.33 3.04
N PHE A 104 -1.17 12.46 3.97
CA PHE A 104 0.19 11.94 4.04
C PHE A 104 0.44 10.87 2.98
N VAL A 105 1.52 11.05 2.21
CA VAL A 105 2.00 10.04 1.26
C VAL A 105 2.84 9.03 2.04
N PRO A 106 2.44 7.77 2.13
CA PRO A 106 3.21 6.75 2.85
C PRO A 106 4.57 6.53 2.19
N THR A 107 5.59 6.24 2.99
CA THR A 107 6.91 5.84 2.45
C THR A 107 6.91 4.36 2.05
N HIS A 108 6.13 3.54 2.74
CA HIS A 108 6.00 2.12 2.47
C HIS A 108 4.55 1.66 2.62
N LEU A 109 4.24 0.51 2.03
CA LEU A 109 2.98 -0.20 2.23
C LEU A 109 3.27 -1.57 2.81
N PHE A 110 2.38 -2.05 3.67
CA PHE A 110 2.48 -3.40 4.22
C PHE A 110 1.25 -4.24 3.90
N LYS A 111 1.47 -5.55 3.84
CA LYS A 111 0.42 -6.57 3.82
C LYS A 111 0.76 -7.69 4.78
N ILE A 112 -0.19 -8.10 5.60
CA ILE A 112 -0.10 -9.32 6.41
C ILE A 112 -1.24 -10.22 5.97
N VAL A 113 -0.92 -11.46 5.63
CA VAL A 113 -1.85 -12.46 5.13
C VAL A 113 -1.82 -13.65 6.09
N ILE A 114 -2.98 -14.00 6.62
CA ILE A 114 -3.15 -15.16 7.49
C ILE A 114 -4.13 -16.10 6.80
N LEU A 115 -3.66 -17.27 6.40
CA LEU A 115 -4.46 -18.30 5.74
C LEU A 115 -4.82 -19.39 6.76
N LYS A 116 -6.10 -19.73 6.84
CA LYS A 116 -6.56 -20.87 7.63
C LYS A 116 -6.69 -22.09 6.71
N ILE A 117 -5.84 -23.07 6.95
CA ILE A 117 -5.69 -24.26 6.11
C ILE A 117 -6.24 -25.47 6.85
N SER A 118 -7.09 -26.27 6.18
CA SER A 118 -7.53 -27.56 6.70
C SER A 118 -6.44 -28.60 6.46
N ASP A 119 -6.06 -29.34 7.50
CA ASP A 119 -5.19 -30.50 7.41
C ASP A 119 -5.84 -31.71 8.10
N LYS A 120 -5.24 -32.89 7.97
CA LYS A 120 -5.74 -34.15 8.58
C LYS A 120 -5.88 -34.06 10.10
N ASP A 121 -5.08 -33.23 10.75
CA ASP A 121 -5.04 -33.03 12.20
C ASP A 121 -5.87 -31.82 12.69
N GLY A 122 -6.64 -31.19 11.79
CA GLY A 122 -7.44 -29.99 12.08
C GLY A 122 -6.94 -28.72 11.39
N TRP A 123 -7.26 -27.57 11.95
CA TRP A 123 -6.92 -26.26 11.37
C TRP A 123 -5.48 -25.86 11.68
N LYS A 124 -4.76 -25.41 10.65
CA LYS A 124 -3.46 -24.75 10.77
C LYS A 124 -3.54 -23.33 10.20
N TYR A 125 -2.65 -22.46 10.67
CA TYR A 125 -2.53 -21.10 10.16
C TYR A 125 -1.17 -20.91 9.49
N TRP A 126 -1.19 -20.32 8.31
CA TRP A 126 0.00 -19.89 7.59
C TRP A 126 0.03 -18.36 7.54
N LEU A 127 1.20 -17.75 7.76
CA LEU A 127 1.35 -16.31 7.82
C LEU A 127 2.43 -15.84 6.84
N GLU A 128 2.08 -14.83 6.05
CA GLU A 128 3.01 -14.13 5.17
C GLU A 128 2.91 -12.62 5.42
N SER A 129 4.05 -11.93 5.37
CA SER A 129 4.11 -10.47 5.53
C SER A 129 4.98 -9.85 4.45
N TYR A 130 4.50 -8.72 3.92
CA TYR A 130 5.12 -7.97 2.84
C TYR A 130 5.28 -6.52 3.28
N VAL A 131 6.43 -5.94 3.00
CA VAL A 131 6.67 -4.49 3.06
C VAL A 131 7.29 -4.08 1.75
N ILE A 132 6.69 -3.10 1.08
CA ILE A 132 7.21 -2.53 -0.16
C ILE A 132 7.37 -1.02 -0.02
N THR A 133 8.35 -0.46 -0.71
CA THR A 133 8.48 1.00 -0.80
C THR A 133 7.38 1.59 -1.68
N ASN A 134 6.95 2.80 -1.37
CA ASN A 134 6.12 3.63 -2.23
C ASN A 134 7.00 4.60 -3.03
N THR A 135 8.05 4.06 -3.65
CA THR A 135 9.05 4.78 -4.45
C THR A 135 9.37 3.94 -5.69
N ASN A 136 9.85 4.57 -6.76
CA ASN A 136 10.33 3.82 -7.93
C ASN A 136 11.51 2.93 -7.53
N LEU A 137 11.52 1.67 -7.97
CA LEU A 137 12.61 0.74 -7.66
C LEU A 137 13.93 1.18 -8.30
N ASP A 138 13.89 1.82 -9.46
CA ASP A 138 15.10 2.29 -10.15
C ASP A 138 15.88 3.30 -9.28
N GLU A 139 15.16 4.18 -8.57
CA GLU A 139 15.75 5.13 -7.62
C GLU A 139 16.44 4.42 -6.44
N LEU A 140 15.91 3.27 -5.98
CA LEU A 140 16.55 2.47 -4.94
C LEU A 140 17.83 1.79 -5.41
N PHE A 141 17.89 1.41 -6.69
CA PHE A 141 19.09 0.78 -7.26
C PHE A 141 20.17 1.82 -7.56
N ASP A 142 19.80 3.00 -8.07
CA ASP A 142 20.71 4.13 -8.31
C ASP A 142 21.37 4.64 -7.01
N GLU A 143 20.61 4.69 -5.90
CA GLU A 143 21.17 5.03 -4.58
C GLU A 143 22.19 3.99 -4.06
N LYS A 144 22.09 2.72 -4.47
CA LYS A 144 23.02 1.67 -4.06
C LYS A 144 24.28 1.63 -4.93
N THR A 145 24.16 1.90 -6.23
CA THR A 145 25.30 2.02 -7.15
C THR A 145 26.18 3.23 -6.79
N GLU A 146 25.59 4.40 -6.50
CA GLU A 146 26.39 5.56 -6.05
C GLU A 146 27.17 5.32 -4.75
N LYS A 147 26.66 4.49 -3.83
CA LYS A 147 27.36 4.12 -2.60
C LYS A 147 28.56 3.19 -2.85
N THR A 148 28.56 2.44 -3.94
CA THR A 148 29.63 1.49 -4.25
C THR A 148 30.83 2.20 -4.89
N ASP A 149 30.59 3.22 -5.73
CA ASP A 149 31.64 3.96 -6.44
C ASP A 149 32.38 5.01 -5.58
N ARG A 150 31.86 5.37 -4.40
CA ARG A 150 32.52 6.32 -3.47
C ARG A 150 33.46 5.65 -2.47
N THR A 151 33.69 4.34 -2.59
CA THR A 151 34.50 3.55 -1.63
C THR A 151 35.77 2.92 -2.27
N LEU A 152 36.23 3.46 -3.40
CA LEU A 152 37.51 3.08 -4.05
C LEU A 152 38.49 4.25 -4.09
#